data_AF-A0A3E2GVP5-F1
#
_entry.id   AF-A0A3E2GVP5-F1
#
_cell.length_a   1.000
_cell.length_b   1.000
_cell.length_c   1.000
_cell.angle_alpha   90.00
_cell.angle_beta   90.00
_cell.angle_gamma   90.00
#
_symmetry.space_group_name_H-M   'P 1'
#
loop_
_entity.id
_entity.type
_entity.pdbx_description
1 polymer ?
#
loop_
_entity_poly.entity_id
_entity_poly.type
_entity_poly.pdbx_seq_one_letter_code
_entity_poly.pdbx_strand_id
1 'polypeptide(L)'
;MVAIYANSFLTINASASPESEGGRFVKRSSLASTTCKFRPSDSSGDIYVTEYIDEVPFSKSSQDHTGTRAWCLQEIVLPHRVVFYGRKMIGWLCDSKRISQRDGEMGIAPGLRMENMQGKDLHLQRWAFIVMNYIARKLTYDREKLVAIYGLAAHIKVVLEDEYHAGIWRNDMIDGLL
;
A
#
# COMPACT_ATOMS: atom_id res chain seq x y z
N MET A 1 6.65 -4.17 17.80
CA MET A 1 5.59 -3.57 16.96
C MET A 1 5.27 -4.42 15.73
N VAL A 2 6.27 -4.87 14.97
CA VAL A 2 6.12 -5.82 13.83
C VAL A 2 5.18 -7.00 14.14
N ALA A 3 5.44 -7.72 15.23
CA ALA A 3 4.64 -8.87 15.65
C ALA A 3 3.16 -8.54 15.94
N ILE A 4 2.83 -7.28 16.27
CA ILE A 4 1.45 -6.86 16.53
C ILE A 4 0.67 -6.88 15.21
N TYR A 5 1.21 -6.22 14.17
CA TYR A 5 0.55 -6.14 12.87
C TYR A 5 0.57 -7.50 12.15
N ALA A 6 1.70 -8.20 12.17
CA ALA A 6 1.84 -9.50 11.51
C ALA A 6 0.87 -10.55 12.06
N ASN A 7 0.64 -10.57 13.39
CA ASN A 7 -0.26 -11.53 14.03
C ASN A 7 -1.67 -10.99 14.28
N SER A 8 -1.97 -9.77 13.83
CA SER A 8 -3.33 -9.23 13.94
C SER A 8 -4.30 -10.00 13.05
N PHE A 9 -5.49 -10.31 13.56
CA PHE A 9 -6.54 -10.92 12.73
C PHE A 9 -7.03 -9.95 11.66
N LEU A 10 -7.18 -8.68 12.04
CA LEU A 10 -7.60 -7.58 11.21
C LEU A 10 -6.93 -6.29 11.71
N THR A 11 -6.33 -5.53 10.79
CA THR A 11 -5.88 -4.17 11.06
C THR A 11 -6.89 -3.17 10.51
N ILE A 12 -7.31 -2.23 11.36
CA ILE A 12 -8.12 -1.08 10.96
C ILE A 12 -7.16 0.10 10.80
N ASN A 13 -6.92 0.52 9.57
CA ASN A 13 -6.04 1.64 9.27
C ASN A 13 -6.88 2.92 9.08
N ALA A 14 -6.71 3.89 9.98
CA ALA A 14 -7.34 5.20 9.88
C ALA A 14 -6.52 6.16 8.97
N SER A 15 -6.30 5.76 7.71
CA SER A 15 -5.33 6.41 6.81
C SER A 15 -5.55 7.90 6.61
N ALA A 16 -6.80 8.35 6.64
CA ALA A 16 -7.15 9.75 6.49
C ALA A 16 -6.89 10.61 7.74
N SER A 17 -6.74 10.00 8.92
CA SER A 17 -6.55 10.73 10.17
C SER A 17 -5.14 11.28 10.27
N PRO A 18 -4.95 12.58 10.62
CA PRO A 18 -3.61 13.14 10.83
C PRO A 18 -2.92 12.57 12.08
N GLU A 19 -3.71 12.17 13.08
CA GLU A 19 -3.22 11.75 14.39
C GLU A 19 -4.11 10.68 15.03
N SER A 20 -3.69 10.11 16.16
CA SER A 20 -4.41 9.04 16.84
C SER A 20 -5.80 9.45 17.34
N GLU A 21 -6.02 10.74 17.57
CA GLU A 21 -7.27 11.30 18.11
C GLU A 21 -8.29 11.68 17.02
N GLY A 22 -7.87 11.84 15.76
CA GLY A 22 -8.73 12.30 14.66
C GLY A 22 -9.79 11.29 14.19
N GLY A 23 -9.71 10.04 14.67
CA GLY A 23 -10.69 9.00 14.38
C GLY A 23 -10.68 8.47 12.94
N ARG A 24 -11.52 7.46 12.68
CA ARG A 24 -11.57 6.76 11.37
C ARG A 24 -12.58 7.35 10.38
N PHE A 25 -13.56 8.10 10.86
CA PHE A 25 -14.65 8.64 10.05
C PHE A 25 -14.37 10.11 9.74
N VAL A 26 -13.58 10.33 8.70
CA VAL A 26 -13.36 11.67 8.15
C VAL A 26 -14.49 12.04 7.19
N LYS A 27 -14.86 13.33 7.17
CA LYS A 27 -15.71 13.88 6.11
C LYS A 27 -14.92 13.87 4.80
N ARG A 28 -15.34 13.03 3.85
CA ARG A 28 -14.68 12.91 2.55
C ARG A 28 -15.23 13.96 1.59
N SER A 29 -14.34 14.65 0.89
CA SER A 29 -14.74 15.49 -0.24
C SER A 29 -15.25 14.58 -1.36
N SER A 30 -16.41 14.89 -1.93
CA SER A 30 -16.84 14.28 -3.19
C SER A 30 -15.76 14.47 -4.25
N LEU A 31 -15.62 13.49 -5.12
CA LEU A 31 -14.73 13.63 -6.27
C LEU A 31 -15.20 14.74 -7.19
N ALA A 32 -14.24 15.35 -7.87
CA ALA A 32 -14.59 16.07 -9.08
C ALA A 32 -15.15 15.06 -10.09
N SER A 33 -16.38 15.28 -10.53
CA SER A 33 -17.01 14.51 -11.60
C SER A 33 -17.67 15.45 -12.59
N THR A 34 -17.69 15.06 -13.85
CA THR A 34 -18.41 15.76 -14.92
C THR A 34 -19.18 14.76 -15.77
N THR A 35 -20.20 15.24 -16.47
CA THR A 35 -21.00 14.43 -17.37
C THR A 35 -20.78 14.89 -18.80
N CYS A 36 -20.41 13.95 -19.67
CA CYS A 36 -20.20 14.17 -21.09
C CYS A 36 -21.31 13.46 -21.86
N LYS A 37 -21.97 14.16 -22.78
CA LYS A 37 -23.00 13.53 -23.62
C LYS A 37 -22.33 12.68 -24.69
N PHE A 38 -22.65 11.39 -24.73
CA PHE A 38 -22.17 10.47 -25.75
C PHE A 38 -23.33 10.09 -26.67
N ARG A 39 -23.20 10.49 -27.94
CA ARG A 39 -24.25 10.30 -28.93
C ARG A 39 -23.72 9.71 -30.23
N PRO A 40 -23.31 8.44 -30.27
CA PRO A 40 -23.18 7.74 -31.53
C PRO A 40 -24.54 7.40 -32.14
N SER A 41 -24.53 6.95 -33.40
CA SER A 41 -25.74 6.64 -34.18
C SER A 41 -26.53 5.45 -33.65
N ASP A 42 -25.85 4.48 -33.02
CA ASP A 42 -26.44 3.16 -32.74
C ASP A 42 -26.74 2.95 -31.24
N SER A 43 -26.24 3.84 -30.37
CA SER A 43 -26.55 3.90 -28.94
C SER A 43 -26.29 5.32 -28.43
N SER A 44 -27.03 5.79 -27.43
CA SER A 44 -26.76 7.11 -26.84
C SER A 44 -26.91 7.06 -25.33
N GLY A 45 -26.13 7.88 -24.63
CA GLY A 45 -26.13 7.93 -23.18
C GLY A 45 -25.24 9.02 -22.63
N ASP A 46 -25.35 9.24 -21.32
CA ASP A 46 -24.47 10.15 -20.60
C ASP A 46 -23.26 9.37 -20.07
N ILE A 47 -22.06 9.84 -20.36
CA ILE A 47 -20.80 9.34 -19.79
C ILE A 47 -20.51 10.14 -18.53
N TYR A 48 -20.33 9.45 -17.42
CA TYR A 48 -19.86 10.05 -16.17
C TYR A 48 -18.34 9.88 -16.10
N VAL A 49 -17.62 11.01 -16.07
CA VAL A 49 -16.18 11.05 -15.90
C VAL A 49 -15.88 11.54 -14.49
N THR A 50 -15.03 10.83 -13.77
CA THR A 50 -14.62 11.19 -12.40
C THR A 50 -13.11 11.31 -12.30
N GLU A 51 -12.63 12.09 -11.33
CA GLU A 51 -11.22 12.15 -10.93
C GLU A 51 -10.67 10.73 -10.77
N TYR A 52 -9.63 10.40 -11.55
CA TYR A 52 -8.89 9.15 -11.38
C TYR A 52 -8.09 9.22 -10.09
N ILE A 53 -8.24 8.21 -9.25
CA ILE A 53 -7.46 8.05 -8.04
C ILE A 53 -6.69 6.76 -8.19
N ASP A 54 -5.38 6.89 -8.06
CA ASP A 54 -4.49 5.75 -8.02
C ASP A 54 -4.94 4.79 -6.91
N GLU A 55 -5.31 3.59 -7.33
CA GLU A 55 -5.97 2.58 -6.51
C GLU A 55 -5.00 1.95 -5.51
N VAL A 56 -3.69 2.15 -5.69
CA VAL A 56 -2.67 1.56 -4.83
C VAL A 56 -2.71 2.24 -3.47
N PRO A 57 -3.10 1.52 -2.41
CA PRO A 57 -2.99 2.02 -1.07
C PRO A 57 -1.56 2.49 -0.84
N PHE A 58 -1.37 3.68 -0.26
CA PHE A 58 -0.05 4.24 0.05
C PHE A 58 0.83 4.62 -1.13
N SER A 59 0.25 4.68 -2.34
CA SER A 59 0.83 5.46 -3.41
C SER A 59 1.07 6.89 -2.95
N LYS A 60 2.16 7.49 -3.44
CA LYS A 60 2.48 8.91 -3.21
C LYS A 60 1.32 9.84 -3.62
N SER A 61 0.47 9.40 -4.54
CA SER A 61 -0.73 10.11 -5.01
C SER A 61 -1.90 10.06 -4.02
N SER A 62 -1.97 9.06 -3.13
CA SER A 62 -3.09 8.89 -2.19
C SER A 62 -3.19 10.02 -1.15
N GLN A 63 -2.07 10.67 -0.83
CA GLN A 63 -1.94 11.73 0.19
C GLN A 63 -2.51 11.37 1.58
N ASP A 64 -2.76 10.09 1.83
CA ASP A 64 -3.20 9.60 3.13
C ASP A 64 -2.05 9.69 4.13
N HIS A 65 -2.35 10.05 5.38
CA HIS A 65 -1.33 10.35 6.38
C HIS A 65 -0.46 9.13 6.71
N THR A 66 -1.06 7.94 6.83
CA THR A 66 -0.30 6.69 7.01
C THR A 66 0.53 6.32 5.79
N GLY A 67 0.13 6.78 4.61
CA GLY A 67 0.93 6.70 3.38
C GLY A 67 2.14 7.64 3.37
N THR A 68 2.14 8.72 4.16
CA THR A 68 3.27 9.66 4.22
C THR A 68 4.31 9.34 5.29
N ARG A 69 3.99 8.50 6.28
CA ARG A 69 4.86 8.18 7.41
C ARG A 69 5.53 6.84 7.21
N ALA A 70 6.87 6.82 7.24
CA ALA A 70 7.65 5.62 6.93
C ALA A 70 7.30 4.44 7.86
N TRP A 71 7.16 4.71 9.16
CA TRP A 71 6.80 3.71 10.18
C TRP A 71 5.43 3.05 9.93
N CYS A 72 4.46 3.83 9.42
CA CYS A 72 3.12 3.34 9.16
C CYS A 72 3.05 2.30 8.03
N LEU A 73 4.13 2.09 7.26
CA LEU A 73 4.20 1.01 6.25
C LEU A 73 3.95 -0.37 6.87
N GLN A 74 4.36 -0.57 8.13
CA GLN A 74 4.14 -1.81 8.88
C GLN A 74 2.65 -2.11 9.09
N GLU A 75 1.79 -1.10 9.18
CA GLU A 75 0.35 -1.23 9.43
C GLU A 75 -0.42 -1.86 8.26
N ILE A 76 0.28 -2.13 7.16
CA ILE A 76 -0.31 -2.51 5.88
C ILE A 76 0.39 -3.72 5.32
N VAL A 77 1.74 -3.67 5.26
CA VAL A 77 2.54 -4.72 4.63
C VAL A 77 2.51 -6.00 5.45
N LEU A 78 2.38 -5.88 6.78
CA LEU A 78 2.41 -7.02 7.69
C LEU A 78 1.04 -7.71 7.86
N PRO A 79 -0.07 -7.02 8.14
CA PRO A 79 -1.33 -7.69 8.46
C PRO A 79 -1.91 -8.47 7.28
N HIS A 80 -2.44 -9.66 7.52
CA HIS A 80 -3.12 -10.48 6.50
C HIS A 80 -4.44 -9.86 6.00
N ARG A 81 -5.04 -8.97 6.79
CA ARG A 81 -6.30 -8.29 6.49
C ARG A 81 -6.23 -6.85 6.97
N VAL A 82 -6.55 -5.91 6.08
CA VAL A 82 -6.56 -4.48 6.36
C VAL A 82 -7.84 -3.88 5.82
N VAL A 83 -8.61 -3.22 6.68
CA VAL A 83 -9.59 -2.23 6.24
C VAL A 83 -8.94 -0.87 6.37
N PHE A 84 -8.82 -0.13 5.27
CA PHE A 84 -8.28 1.22 5.31
C PHE A 84 -9.37 2.26 5.06
N TYR A 85 -9.34 3.30 5.89
CA TYR A 85 -10.20 4.47 5.80
C TYR A 85 -9.39 5.63 5.24
N GLY A 86 -9.30 5.70 3.91
CA GLY A 86 -8.62 6.77 3.19
C GLY A 86 -9.46 8.04 3.06
N ARG A 87 -8.80 9.13 2.65
CA ARG A 87 -9.43 10.44 2.43
C ARG A 87 -10.45 10.40 1.31
N LYS A 88 -10.19 9.59 0.29
CA LYS A 88 -10.98 9.53 -0.94
C LYS A 88 -11.83 8.26 -1.04
N MET A 89 -11.40 7.15 -0.44
CA MET A 89 -12.14 5.88 -0.47
C MET A 89 -11.92 5.04 0.79
N ILE A 90 -12.80 4.05 0.98
CA ILE A 90 -12.57 2.93 1.89
C ILE A 90 -12.18 1.73 1.03
N GLY A 91 -11.28 0.89 1.53
CA GLY A 91 -10.98 -0.38 0.88
C GLY A 91 -10.62 -1.50 1.85
N TRP A 92 -10.67 -2.70 1.32
CA TRP A 92 -10.31 -3.95 1.94
C TRP A 92 -9.12 -4.56 1.21
N LEU A 93 -8.11 -4.95 1.96
CA LEU A 93 -6.95 -5.68 1.47
C LEU A 93 -6.84 -6.98 2.26
N CYS A 94 -6.74 -8.11 1.58
CA CYS A 94 -6.27 -9.36 2.16
C CYS A 94 -5.30 -10.07 1.21
N ASP A 95 -4.79 -11.22 1.62
CA ASP A 95 -3.86 -12.01 0.80
C ASP A 95 -4.46 -12.47 -0.53
N SER A 96 -5.79 -12.58 -0.63
CA SER A 96 -6.47 -13.09 -1.83
C SER A 96 -7.25 -12.03 -2.60
N LYS A 97 -7.61 -10.92 -1.98
CA LYS A 97 -8.53 -9.93 -2.57
C LYS A 97 -8.19 -8.51 -2.18
N ARG A 98 -8.45 -7.61 -3.12
CA ARG A 98 -8.35 -6.17 -2.95
C ARG A 98 -9.62 -5.54 -3.48
N ILE A 99 -10.36 -4.87 -2.61
CA ILE A 99 -11.64 -4.28 -2.96
C ILE A 99 -11.65 -2.82 -2.52
N SER A 100 -12.05 -1.91 -3.40
CA SER A 100 -12.33 -0.51 -3.04
C SER A 100 -13.83 -0.26 -3.07
N GLN A 101 -14.27 0.73 -2.29
CA GLN A 101 -15.65 1.22 -2.34
C GLN A 101 -16.09 1.66 -3.75
N ARG A 102 -15.15 2.04 -4.62
CA ARG A 102 -15.44 2.67 -5.90
C ARG A 102 -15.38 1.71 -7.07
N ASP A 103 -14.34 0.91 -7.10
CA ASP A 103 -13.91 0.18 -8.30
C ASP A 103 -14.28 -1.30 -8.18
N GLY A 104 -14.86 -1.72 -7.05
CA GLY A 104 -15.09 -3.13 -6.76
C GLY A 104 -13.74 -3.81 -6.54
N GLU A 105 -13.43 -4.87 -7.29
CA GLU A 105 -12.11 -5.49 -7.22
C GLU A 105 -11.06 -4.57 -7.85
N MET A 106 -10.10 -4.09 -7.04
CA MET A 106 -9.01 -3.24 -7.50
C MET A 106 -8.07 -4.03 -8.42
N GLY A 107 -7.54 -3.38 -9.45
CA GLY A 107 -6.50 -3.96 -10.29
C GLY A 107 -5.27 -4.37 -9.47
N ILE A 108 -4.45 -5.29 -10.00
CA ILE A 108 -3.23 -5.76 -9.32
C ILE A 108 -2.26 -4.57 -9.20
N ALA A 109 -2.24 -3.92 -8.04
CA ALA A 109 -1.12 -3.08 -7.64
C ALA A 109 0.13 -3.96 -7.51
N PRO A 110 1.14 -3.83 -8.39
CA PRO A 110 2.33 -4.66 -8.32
C PRO A 110 3.04 -4.43 -6.98
N GLY A 111 3.43 -5.51 -6.29
CA GLY A 111 4.42 -5.43 -5.22
C GLY A 111 3.93 -5.37 -3.76
N LEU A 112 2.63 -5.27 -3.46
CA LEU A 112 2.17 -5.31 -2.05
C LEU A 112 1.80 -6.71 -1.53
N ARG A 113 1.24 -7.57 -2.38
CA ARG A 113 0.83 -8.96 -2.07
C ARG A 113 0.38 -9.66 -3.37
N MET A 114 0.99 -10.79 -3.69
CA MET A 114 0.89 -11.41 -5.01
C MET A 114 -0.24 -12.43 -5.09
N GLU A 115 -0.86 -12.55 -6.26
CA GLU A 115 -1.56 -13.78 -6.64
C GLU A 115 -0.53 -14.89 -6.92
N ASN A 116 -0.74 -16.05 -6.32
CA ASN A 116 -0.16 -17.39 -6.58
C ASN A 116 0.97 -17.52 -7.62
N MET A 117 2.17 -17.02 -7.34
CA MET A 117 3.39 -17.44 -8.06
C MET A 117 4.57 -17.67 -7.10
N GLN A 118 5.31 -18.77 -7.33
CA GLN A 118 6.45 -19.24 -6.53
C GLN A 118 7.77 -18.72 -7.14
N GLY A 119 8.74 -18.30 -6.31
CA GLY A 119 10.11 -18.00 -6.76
C GLY A 119 10.80 -16.84 -6.01
N LYS A 120 12.13 -16.93 -5.85
CA LYS A 120 12.94 -15.93 -5.11
C LYS A 120 12.90 -14.54 -5.75
N ASP A 121 12.91 -14.46 -7.08
CA ASP A 121 12.90 -13.19 -7.84
C ASP A 121 11.71 -12.30 -7.50
N LEU A 122 10.55 -12.92 -7.26
CA LEU A 122 9.34 -12.18 -6.90
C LEU A 122 9.41 -11.59 -5.50
N HIS A 123 10.02 -12.30 -4.56
CA HIS A 123 10.25 -11.80 -3.21
C HIS A 123 11.26 -10.64 -3.21
N LEU A 124 12.23 -10.64 -4.12
CA LEU A 124 13.13 -9.51 -4.38
C LEU A 124 12.39 -8.32 -4.98
N GLN A 125 11.53 -8.51 -5.98
CA GLN A 125 10.69 -7.43 -6.52
C GLN A 125 9.76 -6.83 -5.46
N ARG A 126 9.15 -7.68 -4.61
CA ARG A 126 8.34 -7.23 -3.47
C ARG A 126 9.16 -6.43 -2.48
N TRP A 127 10.37 -6.89 -2.19
CA TRP A 127 11.30 -6.17 -1.32
C TRP A 127 11.65 -4.80 -1.90
N ALA A 128 12.01 -4.73 -3.19
CA ALA A 128 12.28 -3.48 -3.89
C ALA A 128 11.08 -2.52 -3.82
N PHE A 129 9.86 -3.02 -4.03
CA PHE A 129 8.64 -2.21 -3.88
C PHE A 129 8.47 -1.67 -2.46
N ILE A 130 8.68 -2.51 -1.44
CA ILE A 130 8.61 -2.12 -0.02
C ILE A 130 9.65 -1.03 0.29
N VAL A 131 10.90 -1.23 -0.17
CA VAL A 131 11.99 -0.27 0.01
C VAL A 131 11.65 1.06 -0.67
N MET A 132 11.23 1.04 -1.95
CA MET A 132 10.82 2.23 -2.68
C MET A 132 9.69 3.00 -1.98
N ASN A 133 8.69 2.28 -1.49
CA ASN A 133 7.59 2.89 -0.73
C ASN A 133 8.05 3.44 0.62
N TYR A 134 9.00 2.79 1.26
CA TYR A 134 9.54 3.22 2.54
C TYR A 134 10.39 4.49 2.38
N ILE A 135 11.31 4.54 1.41
CA ILE A 135 12.20 5.70 1.18
C ILE A 135 11.45 6.93 0.69
N ALA A 136 10.31 6.76 0.00
CA ALA A 136 9.49 7.86 -0.47
C ALA A 136 8.72 8.58 0.66
N ARG A 137 8.71 8.02 1.87
CA ARG A 137 7.94 8.51 3.02
C ARG A 137 8.79 9.40 3.93
N LYS A 138 8.10 10.28 4.66
CA LYS A 138 8.70 11.11 5.71
C LYS A 138 9.05 10.23 6.90
N LEU A 139 10.26 10.40 7.39
CA LEU A 139 10.70 9.82 8.64
C LEU A 139 10.51 10.84 9.75
N THR A 140 9.89 10.38 10.82
CA THR A 140 9.75 11.20 12.03
C THR A 140 11.07 11.28 12.78
N TYR A 141 11.88 10.21 12.73
CA TYR A 141 13.19 10.13 13.37
C TYR A 141 14.21 9.50 12.40
N ASP A 142 15.18 10.29 11.94
CA ASP A 142 16.20 9.81 10.98
C ASP A 142 17.02 8.63 11.51
N ARG A 143 17.21 8.55 12.82
CA ARG A 143 17.95 7.46 13.48
C ARG A 143 17.22 6.11 13.42
N GLU A 144 15.92 6.11 13.13
CA GLU A 144 15.10 4.88 13.09
C GLU A 144 14.88 4.37 11.65
N LYS A 145 15.50 5.02 10.65
CA LYS A 145 15.41 4.65 9.23
C LYS A 145 15.58 3.15 8.99
N LEU A 146 16.62 2.55 9.55
CA LEU A 146 16.92 1.14 9.33
C LEU A 146 16.12 0.21 10.24
N VAL A 147 15.74 0.66 11.44
CA VAL A 147 15.01 -0.16 12.41
C VAL A 147 13.61 -0.51 11.91
N ALA A 148 12.91 0.46 11.30
CA ALA A 148 11.54 0.23 10.85
C ALA A 148 11.45 -0.75 9.68
N ILE A 149 12.46 -0.73 8.78
CA ILE A 149 12.49 -1.60 7.61
C ILE A 149 13.11 -2.96 7.93
N TYR A 150 14.02 -3.04 8.92
CA TYR A 150 14.59 -4.29 9.41
C TYR A 150 13.51 -5.26 9.90
N GLY A 151 12.48 -4.73 10.58
CA GLY A 151 11.31 -5.50 10.99
C GLY A 151 10.56 -6.16 9.83
N LEU A 152 10.46 -5.46 8.70
CA LEU A 152 9.87 -5.98 7.46
C LEU A 152 10.78 -7.00 6.79
N ALA A 153 12.10 -6.73 6.78
CA ALA A 153 13.11 -7.63 6.24
C ALA A 153 13.11 -8.99 6.94
N ALA A 154 12.89 -9.04 8.25
CA ALA A 154 12.84 -10.30 9.00
C ALA A 154 11.81 -11.31 8.44
N HIS A 155 10.68 -10.84 7.90
CA HIS A 155 9.68 -11.70 7.28
C HIS A 155 10.07 -12.21 5.89
N ILE A 156 10.80 -11.39 5.12
CA ILE A 156 11.24 -11.75 3.77
C ILE A 156 12.50 -12.62 3.83
N LYS A 157 13.34 -12.42 4.85
CA LYS A 157 14.54 -13.22 5.13
C LYS A 157 14.23 -14.71 5.22
N VAL A 158 13.14 -15.07 5.91
CA VAL A 158 12.70 -16.47 6.07
C VAL A 158 12.36 -17.10 4.72
N VAL A 159 11.83 -16.32 3.78
CA VAL A 159 11.39 -16.83 2.48
C VAL A 159 12.51 -16.83 1.44
N LEU A 160 13.36 -15.80 1.44
CA LEU A 160 14.53 -15.73 0.54
C LEU A 160 15.64 -16.68 0.96
N GLU A 161 15.67 -17.06 2.24
CA GLU A 161 16.76 -17.83 2.86
C GLU A 161 18.11 -17.14 2.62
N ASP A 162 18.14 -15.82 2.78
CA ASP A 162 19.31 -14.98 2.47
C ASP A 162 19.72 -14.07 3.63
N GLU A 163 20.95 -13.55 3.59
CA GLU A 163 21.44 -12.58 4.55
C GLU A 163 21.04 -11.16 4.17
N TYR A 164 20.51 -10.43 5.16
CA TYR A 164 20.05 -9.06 4.99
C TYR A 164 21.10 -8.07 5.51
N HIS A 165 21.51 -7.12 4.66
CA HIS A 165 22.49 -6.09 4.98
C HIS A 165 21.93 -4.70 4.64
N ALA A 166 21.55 -3.95 5.68
CA ALA A 166 21.25 -2.51 5.61
C ALA A 166 20.30 -2.06 4.47
N GLY A 167 19.37 -2.90 4.02
CA GLY A 167 18.48 -2.59 2.89
C GLY A 167 18.54 -3.59 1.74
N ILE A 168 19.57 -4.42 1.68
CA ILE A 168 19.93 -5.23 0.51
C ILE A 168 20.11 -6.70 0.92
N TRP A 169 19.85 -7.63 0.00
CA TRP A 169 20.08 -9.06 0.20
C TRP A 169 21.45 -9.46 -0.35
N ARG A 170 22.16 -10.36 0.34
CA ARG A 170 23.54 -10.74 -0.01
C ARG A 170 23.65 -11.32 -1.42
N ASN A 171 22.69 -12.14 -1.85
CA ASN A 171 22.70 -12.72 -3.21
C ASN A 171 22.14 -11.77 -4.29
N ASP A 172 21.54 -10.65 -3.89
CA ASP A 172 20.99 -9.60 -4.77
C ASP A 172 21.82 -8.31 -4.70
N MET A 173 23.04 -8.38 -4.18
CA MET A 173 23.79 -7.19 -3.79
C MET A 173 24.20 -6.31 -4.98
N ILE A 174 24.37 -6.91 -6.16
CA ILE A 174 24.70 -6.18 -7.39
C ILE A 174 23.50 -5.33 -7.83
N ASP A 175 22.33 -5.96 -7.95
CA ASP A 175 21.11 -5.28 -8.41
C ASP A 175 20.55 -4.33 -7.35
N GLY A 176 20.66 -4.68 -6.06
CA GLY A 176 20.19 -3.84 -4.96
C GLY A 176 21.04 -2.60 -4.65
N LEU A 177 22.22 -2.45 -5.28
CA LEU A 177 23.08 -1.26 -5.18
C LEU A 177 22.92 -0.28 -6.36
N LEU A 178 22.26 -0.69 -7.44
CA LEU A 178 22.00 0.12 -8.64
C LEU A 178 20.71 0.94 -8.50
#